data_AF-A0A2E4SXV4-F1
#
_entry.id   AF-A0A2E4SXV4-F1
#
_cell.length_a   1.000
_cell.length_b   1.000
_cell.length_c   1.000
_cell.angle_alpha   90.00
_cell.angle_beta   90.00
_cell.angle_gamma   90.00
#
_symmetry.space_group_name_H-M   'P 1'
#
loop_
_entity.id
_entity.type
_entity.pdbx_description
1 polymer ?
#
loop_
_entity_poly.entity_id
_entity_poly.type
_entity_poly.pdbx_seq_one_letter_code
_entity_poly.pdbx_strand_id
1 'polypeptide(L)'
;MKCRVCRESAVIDIRRHNANFCVEHFLRLCRDQVAKAIDRHEMLSPGDRVLVAISGGKDSLALWDILIDLGYEADGLYLGLGIGDYSTSSEGFARRFAEERGLRLEVVDLQEDYGFNVPEGARAARRVPCSACGLSKRHLFDEAARRGGYDAV
;
A
#
# COMPACT_ATOMS: atom_id res chain seq x y z
N MET A 1 -5.46 0.80 -31.63
CA MET A 1 -6.31 -0.21 -30.93
C MET A 1 -7.51 0.51 -30.32
N LYS A 2 -8.69 -0.11 -30.26
CA LYS A 2 -9.92 0.52 -29.71
C LYS A 2 -10.26 -0.05 -28.34
N CYS A 3 -10.71 0.79 -27.42
CA CYS A 3 -11.21 0.38 -26.12
C CYS A 3 -12.40 -0.57 -26.29
N ARG A 4 -12.40 -1.67 -25.52
CA ARG A 4 -13.46 -2.68 -25.57
C ARG A 4 -14.82 -2.14 -25.15
N VAL A 5 -14.85 -1.13 -24.27
CA VAL A 5 -16.09 -0.57 -23.71
C VAL A 5 -16.62 0.57 -24.59
N CYS A 6 -15.88 1.68 -24.71
CA CYS A 6 -16.36 2.88 -25.41
C CYS A 6 -15.94 3.00 -26.88
N ARG A 7 -15.12 2.09 -27.41
CA ARG A 7 -14.57 2.12 -28.79
C ARG A 7 -13.62 3.28 -29.12
N GLU A 8 -13.33 4.17 -28.18
CA GLU A 8 -12.29 5.21 -28.29
C GLU A 8 -10.87 4.62 -28.32
N SER A 9 -9.86 5.48 -28.51
CA SER A 9 -8.45 5.07 -28.48
C SER A 9 -8.07 4.37 -27.17
N ALA A 10 -7.55 3.14 -27.29
CA ALA A 10 -7.01 2.40 -26.14
C ALA A 10 -5.55 2.75 -25.88
N VAL A 11 -5.17 2.77 -24.61
CA VAL A 11 -3.79 3.03 -24.13
C VAL A 11 -3.09 1.75 -23.66
N ILE A 12 -3.84 0.69 -23.37
CA ILE A 12 -3.31 -0.58 -22.88
C ILE A 12 -4.01 -1.77 -23.51
N ASP A 13 -3.24 -2.82 -23.83
CA ASP A 13 -3.71 -4.16 -24.21
C ASP A 13 -3.53 -5.11 -23.02
N ILE A 14 -4.62 -5.73 -22.56
CA ILE A 14 -4.58 -6.75 -21.52
C ILE A 14 -4.86 -8.12 -22.14
N ARG A 15 -3.78 -8.80 -22.53
CA ARG A 15 -3.81 -10.11 -23.21
C ARG A 15 -4.64 -11.16 -22.47
N ARG A 16 -4.51 -11.25 -21.14
CA ARG A 16 -5.28 -12.21 -20.31
C ARG A 16 -6.80 -12.02 -20.39
N HIS A 17 -7.25 -10.80 -20.74
CA HIS A 17 -8.67 -10.47 -20.92
C HIS A 17 -9.07 -10.39 -22.39
N ASN A 18 -8.11 -10.58 -23.31
CA ASN A 18 -8.28 -10.37 -24.75
C ASN A 18 -9.01 -9.04 -25.03
N ALA A 19 -8.54 -7.96 -24.41
CA ALA A 19 -9.24 -6.68 -24.36
C ALA A 19 -8.27 -5.51 -24.26
N ASN A 20 -8.58 -4.44 -25.01
CA ASN A 20 -7.88 -3.16 -24.91
C ASN A 20 -8.73 -2.15 -24.14
N PHE A 21 -8.10 -1.24 -23.40
CA PHE A 21 -8.81 -0.23 -22.59
C PHE A 21 -8.23 1.18 -22.80
N CYS A 22 -9.10 2.20 -22.79
CA CYS A 22 -8.68 3.58 -22.55
C CYS A 22 -8.39 3.76 -21.05
N VAL A 23 -7.82 4.91 -20.66
CA VAL A 23 -7.42 5.19 -19.26
C VAL A 23 -8.58 4.99 -18.29
N GLU A 24 -9.73 5.63 -18.56
CA GLU A 24 -10.91 5.57 -17.69
C GLU A 24 -11.40 4.12 -17.46
N HIS A 25 -11.58 3.38 -18.55
CA HIS A 25 -12.07 2.01 -18.48
C HIS A 25 -11.05 1.03 -17.89
N PHE A 26 -9.76 1.32 -18.00
CA PHE A 26 -8.72 0.55 -17.32
C PHE A 26 -8.75 0.80 -15.81
N LEU A 27 -8.82 2.05 -15.37
CA LEU A 27 -8.92 2.39 -13.95
C LEU A 27 -10.19 1.81 -13.32
N ARG A 28 -11.32 1.86 -14.03
CA ARG A 28 -12.55 1.18 -13.58
C ARG A 28 -12.35 -0.33 -13.45
N LEU A 29 -11.72 -0.98 -14.43
CA LEU A 29 -11.41 -2.41 -14.35
C LEU A 29 -10.56 -2.76 -13.12
N CYS A 30 -9.57 -1.94 -12.77
CA CYS A 30 -8.75 -2.15 -11.58
C CYS A 30 -9.59 -2.08 -10.30
N ARG A 31 -10.41 -1.04 -10.14
CA ARG A 31 -11.31 -0.89 -8.99
C ARG A 31 -12.29 -2.05 -8.87
N ASP A 32 -12.93 -2.42 -9.98
CA ASP A 32 -13.87 -3.55 -10.03
C ASP A 32 -13.21 -4.88 -9.65
N GLN A 33 -11.95 -5.10 -10.06
CA GLN A 33 -11.21 -6.32 -9.71
C GLN A 33 -10.85 -6.37 -8.22
N VAL A 34 -10.46 -5.24 -7.63
CA VAL A 34 -10.18 -5.15 -6.19
C VAL A 34 -11.46 -5.37 -5.39
N ALA A 35 -12.55 -4.67 -5.72
CA ALA A 35 -13.84 -4.84 -5.05
C ALA A 35 -14.33 -6.30 -5.13
N LYS A 36 -14.21 -6.93 -6.31
CA LYS A 36 -14.57 -8.33 -6.50
C LYS A 36 -13.70 -9.29 -5.69
N ALA A 37 -12.41 -8.99 -5.52
CA ALA A 37 -11.52 -9.81 -4.71
C ALA A 37 -11.87 -9.70 -3.22
N ILE A 38 -12.13 -8.47 -2.74
CA ILE A 38 -12.56 -8.22 -1.35
C ILE A 38 -13.84 -8.99 -1.04
N ASP A 39 -14.87 -8.85 -1.88
CA ASP A 39 -16.16 -9.53 -1.73
C ASP A 39 -16.01 -11.05 -1.76
N ARG A 40 -15.33 -11.59 -2.77
CA ARG A 40 -15.16 -13.05 -2.94
C ARG A 40 -14.46 -13.71 -1.76
N HIS A 41 -13.51 -13.01 -1.14
CA HIS A 41 -12.66 -13.56 -0.10
C HIS A 41 -13.03 -13.03 1.29
N GLU A 42 -14.15 -12.31 1.40
CA GLU A 42 -14.64 -11.73 2.65
C GLU A 42 -13.53 -10.96 3.39
N MET A 43 -12.73 -10.20 2.64
CA MET A 43 -11.50 -9.58 3.16
C MET A 43 -11.80 -8.39 4.07
N LEU A 44 -12.82 -7.59 3.72
CA LEU A 44 -13.21 -6.35 4.38
C LEU A 44 -14.74 -6.23 4.33
N SER A 45 -15.32 -5.63 5.35
CA SER A 45 -16.73 -5.28 5.46
C SER A 45 -16.94 -3.77 5.37
N PRO A 46 -18.13 -3.30 4.94
CA PRO A 46 -18.47 -1.89 5.04
C PRO A 46 -18.39 -1.39 6.49
N GLY A 47 -17.62 -0.32 6.71
CA GLY A 47 -17.38 0.26 8.03
C GLY A 47 -16.11 -0.24 8.74
N ASP A 48 -15.42 -1.23 8.19
CA ASP A 48 -14.10 -1.63 8.70
C ASP A 48 -13.10 -0.48 8.56
N ARG A 49 -12.32 -0.25 9.63
CA ARG A 49 -11.16 0.65 9.60
C ARG A 49 -9.94 -0.14 9.17
N VAL A 50 -9.36 0.25 8.04
CA VAL A 50 -8.26 -0.45 7.38
C VAL A 50 -6.95 0.32 7.57
N LEU A 51 -5.88 -0.38 7.94
CA LEU A 51 -4.53 0.18 8.01
C LEU A 51 -3.69 -0.30 6.83
N VAL A 52 -3.48 0.54 5.83
CA VAL A 52 -2.73 0.15 4.64
C VAL A 52 -1.23 0.31 4.88
N ALA A 53 -0.47 -0.79 4.78
CA ALA A 53 0.99 -0.74 4.85
C ALA A 53 1.61 -0.08 3.59
N ILE A 54 2.05 1.17 3.73
CA ILE A 54 2.61 1.99 2.65
C ILE A 54 4.13 1.87 2.62
N SER A 55 4.66 1.43 1.48
CA SER A 55 6.10 1.38 1.23
C SER A 55 6.65 2.59 0.45
N GLY A 56 5.77 3.50 0.01
CA GLY A 56 6.08 4.54 -0.98
C GLY A 56 6.15 4.02 -2.43
N GLY A 57 6.01 2.71 -2.63
CA GLY A 57 5.96 2.07 -3.94
C GLY A 57 4.58 2.15 -4.60
N LYS A 58 4.56 1.98 -5.93
CA LYS A 58 3.34 2.04 -6.76
C LYS A 58 2.22 1.10 -6.29
N ASP A 59 2.57 -0.08 -5.79
CA ASP A 59 1.60 -1.13 -5.47
C ASP A 59 0.80 -0.76 -4.20
N SER A 60 1.48 -0.37 -3.12
CA SER A 60 0.81 0.06 -1.88
C SER A 60 0.07 1.39 -2.04
N LEU A 61 0.63 2.33 -2.82
CA LEU A 61 -0.04 3.62 -3.08
C LEU A 61 -1.29 3.45 -3.95
N ALA A 62 -1.23 2.61 -5.00
CA ALA A 62 -2.40 2.31 -5.82
C ALA A 62 -3.48 1.54 -5.05
N LEU A 63 -3.08 0.62 -4.15
CA LEU A 63 -4.03 -0.07 -3.28
C LEU A 63 -4.76 0.94 -2.38
N TRP A 64 -4.01 1.86 -1.75
CA TRP A 64 -4.60 2.88 -0.89
C TRP A 64 -5.57 3.79 -1.66
N ASP A 65 -5.17 4.26 -2.85
CA ASP A 65 -6.03 5.05 -3.77
C ASP A 65 -7.34 4.32 -4.09
N ILE A 66 -7.25 3.03 -4.45
CA ILE A 66 -8.42 2.22 -4.80
C ILE A 66 -9.33 1.99 -3.58
N LEU A 67 -8.78 1.71 -2.40
CA LEU A 67 -9.60 1.50 -1.20
C LEU A 67 -10.39 2.76 -0.81
N ILE A 68 -9.75 3.93 -0.90
CA ILE A 68 -10.43 5.22 -0.69
C ILE A 68 -11.53 5.44 -1.72
N ASP A 69 -11.25 5.21 -3.01
CA ASP A 69 -12.25 5.34 -4.09
C ASP A 69 -13.44 4.38 -3.93
N LEU A 70 -13.22 3.21 -3.32
CA LEU A 70 -14.26 2.23 -3.00
C LEU A 70 -15.04 2.59 -1.73
N GLY A 71 -14.65 3.63 -1.00
CA GLY A 71 -15.35 4.15 0.18
C GLY A 71 -14.95 3.49 1.51
N TYR A 72 -13.81 2.79 1.58
CA TYR A 72 -13.30 2.26 2.84
C TYR A 72 -12.64 3.36 3.69
N GLU A 73 -12.76 3.25 5.02
CA GLU A 73 -12.01 4.07 5.95
C GLU A 73 -10.57 3.53 6.06
N ALA A 74 -9.67 4.08 5.24
CA ALA A 74 -8.30 3.58 5.13
C ALA A 74 -7.25 4.62 5.54
N ASP A 75 -6.55 4.35 6.64
CA ASP A 75 -5.37 5.13 7.07
C ASP A 75 -4.10 4.44 6.56
N GLY A 76 -3.04 5.20 6.30
CA GLY A 76 -1.75 4.67 5.84
C GLY A 76 -0.77 4.47 7.00
N LEU A 77 0.09 3.45 6.90
CA LEU A 77 1.25 3.27 7.78
C LEU A 77 2.53 3.12 6.96
N TYR A 78 3.50 4.01 7.16
CA TYR A 78 4.84 3.90 6.59
C TYR A 78 5.85 3.57 7.69
N LEU A 79 6.76 2.63 7.40
CA LEU A 79 7.88 2.28 8.28
C LEU A 79 9.21 2.72 7.65
N GLY A 80 9.86 3.72 8.25
CA GLY A 80 11.22 4.14 7.93
C GLY A 80 12.22 3.10 8.41
N LEU A 81 12.78 2.32 7.47
CA LEU A 81 13.67 1.20 7.78
C LEU A 81 15.14 1.59 8.01
N GLY A 82 15.47 2.89 7.91
CA GLY A 82 16.83 3.41 8.05
C GLY A 82 17.79 2.96 6.94
N ILE A 83 17.28 2.64 5.74
CA ILE A 83 18.08 2.21 4.58
C ILE A 83 18.46 3.43 3.74
N GLY A 84 19.30 4.32 4.29
CA GLY A 84 19.84 5.50 3.61
C GLY A 84 18.83 6.32 2.78
N ASP A 85 19.29 6.87 1.66
CA ASP A 85 18.52 7.77 0.77
C ASP A 85 17.23 7.15 0.20
N TYR A 86 17.16 5.81 0.14
CA TYR A 86 15.97 5.10 -0.29
C TYR A 86 14.80 5.32 0.68
N SER A 87 15.07 5.33 1.99
CA SER A 87 14.01 5.54 3.00
C SER A 87 13.46 6.96 2.89
N THR A 88 14.33 7.96 2.81
CA THR A 88 13.94 9.37 2.59
C THR A 88 13.07 9.55 1.36
N SER A 89 13.46 8.97 0.22
CA SER A 89 12.70 9.10 -1.03
C SER A 89 11.33 8.42 -0.96
N SER A 90 11.28 7.21 -0.40
CA SER A 90 10.05 6.44 -0.29
C SER A 90 9.06 7.03 0.70
N GLU A 91 9.55 7.56 1.83
CA GLU A 91 8.73 8.31 2.78
C GLU A 91 8.15 9.57 2.13
N GLY A 92 8.97 10.32 1.38
CA GLY A 92 8.52 11.50 0.66
C GLY A 92 7.37 11.22 -0.31
N PHE A 93 7.39 10.08 -1.00
CA PHE A 93 6.26 9.64 -1.84
C PHE A 93 5.00 9.33 -1.03
N ALA A 94 5.14 8.65 0.11
CA ALA A 94 4.02 8.32 0.98
C ALA A 94 3.37 9.58 1.57
N ARG A 95 4.18 10.50 2.12
CA ARG A 95 3.70 11.75 2.70
C ARG A 95 2.99 12.61 1.67
N ARG A 96 3.62 12.85 0.52
CA ARG A 96 3.02 13.66 -0.55
C ARG A 96 1.68 13.07 -1.01
N PHE A 97 1.61 11.75 -1.19
CA PHE A 97 0.37 11.09 -1.58
C PHE A 97 -0.76 11.33 -0.58
N ALA A 98 -0.45 11.22 0.72
CA ALA A 98 -1.41 11.44 1.81
C ALA A 98 -1.84 12.91 1.89
N GLU A 99 -0.88 13.85 1.84
CA GLU A 99 -1.13 15.29 1.91
C GLU A 99 -2.02 15.79 0.76
N GLU A 100 -1.71 15.38 -0.49
CA GLU A 100 -2.49 15.76 -1.68
C GLU A 100 -3.96 15.30 -1.62
N ARG A 101 -4.25 14.26 -0.83
CA ARG A 101 -5.58 13.65 -0.70
C ARG A 101 -6.24 13.91 0.66
N GLY A 102 -5.57 14.63 1.57
CA GLY A 102 -6.06 14.85 2.92
C GLY A 102 -6.23 13.56 3.75
N LEU A 103 -5.39 12.55 3.48
CA LEU A 103 -5.44 11.25 4.16
C LEU A 103 -4.52 11.23 5.38
N ARG A 104 -4.86 10.40 6.37
CA ARG A 104 -4.01 10.18 7.53
C ARG A 104 -2.91 9.17 7.19
N LEU A 105 -1.67 9.56 7.43
CA LEU A 105 -0.49 8.69 7.33
C LEU A 105 0.23 8.67 8.67
N GLU A 106 0.34 7.50 9.27
CA GLU A 106 1.25 7.25 10.38
C GLU A 106 2.65 6.91 9.85
N VAL A 107 3.68 7.53 10.41
CA VAL A 107 5.07 7.27 10.07
C VAL A 107 5.79 6.82 11.35
N VAL A 108 6.42 5.66 11.27
CA VAL A 108 7.26 5.09 12.33
C VAL A 108 8.67 4.99 11.79
N ASP A 109 9.66 5.52 12.50
CA ASP A 109 11.07 5.41 12.14
C ASP A 109 11.76 4.41 13.07
N LEU A 110 12.30 3.33 12.50
CA LEU A 110 12.92 2.27 13.30
C LEU A 110 14.12 2.78 14.12
N GLN A 111 14.90 3.71 13.57
CA GLN A 111 16.08 4.25 14.24
C GLN A 111 15.67 5.14 15.40
N GLU A 112 14.71 6.04 15.20
CA GLU A 112 14.24 6.98 16.22
C GLU A 112 13.41 6.29 17.30
N ASP A 113 12.48 5.41 16.91
CA ASP A 113 11.50 4.82 17.82
C ASP A 113 12.04 3.58 18.56
N TYR A 114 12.94 2.81 17.94
CA TYR A 114 13.43 1.53 18.48
C TYR A 114 14.95 1.48 18.65
N GLY A 115 15.68 2.53 18.25
CA GLY A 115 17.12 2.63 18.45
C GLY A 115 17.96 1.74 17.53
N PHE A 116 17.37 1.17 16.47
CA PHE A 116 18.13 0.36 15.49
C PHE A 116 17.57 0.53 14.08
N ASN A 117 18.43 0.46 13.07
CA ASN A 117 18.02 0.31 11.66
C ASN A 117 18.12 -1.16 11.18
N VAL A 118 17.51 -1.46 10.03
CA VAL A 118 17.54 -2.83 9.48
C VAL A 118 18.97 -3.38 9.30
N PRO A 119 19.94 -2.65 8.72
CA PRO A 119 21.33 -3.11 8.61
C PRO A 119 22.01 -3.46 9.95
N GLU A 120 21.75 -2.67 11.00
CA GLU A 120 22.27 -2.90 12.35
C GLU A 120 21.59 -4.09 13.03
N GLY A 121 20.25 -4.11 13.03
CA GLY A 121 19.48 -5.21 13.60
C GLY A 121 19.81 -6.56 12.95
N ALA A 122 20.04 -6.57 11.63
CA ALA A 122 20.47 -7.76 10.91
C ALA A 122 21.84 -8.26 11.37
N ARG A 123 22.82 -7.36 11.52
CA ARG A 123 24.16 -7.70 12.03
C ARG A 123 24.09 -8.22 13.47
N ALA A 124 23.36 -7.53 14.34
CA ALA A 124 23.20 -7.93 15.75
C ALA A 124 22.53 -9.31 15.89
N ALA A 125 21.48 -9.56 15.10
CA ALA A 125 20.76 -10.82 15.10
C ALA A 125 21.46 -11.95 14.30
N ARG A 126 22.60 -11.66 13.65
CA ARG A 126 23.29 -12.57 12.72
C ARG A 126 22.34 -13.13 11.64
N ARG A 127 21.47 -12.27 11.12
CA ARG A 127 20.48 -12.60 10.08
C ARG A 127 20.76 -11.82 8.81
N VAL A 128 20.29 -12.34 7.69
CA VAL A 128 20.26 -11.56 6.45
C VAL A 128 19.32 -10.35 6.61
N PRO A 129 19.64 -9.17 6.07
CA PRO A 129 18.86 -7.95 6.23
C PRO A 129 17.36 -8.10 5.92
N CYS A 130 17.02 -8.81 4.85
CA CYS A 130 15.62 -9.05 4.48
C CYS A 130 14.85 -9.90 5.52
N SER A 131 15.54 -10.79 6.24
CA SER A 131 14.93 -11.60 7.30
C SER A 131 14.62 -10.75 8.54
N ALA A 132 15.56 -9.91 8.96
CA ALA A 132 15.35 -8.96 10.06
C ALA A 132 14.25 -7.95 9.70
N CYS A 133 14.33 -7.33 8.53
CA CYS A 133 13.32 -6.41 8.00
C CYS A 133 11.93 -7.03 7.97
N GLY A 134 11.77 -8.24 7.42
CA GLY A 134 10.48 -8.91 7.35
C GLY A 134 9.87 -9.19 8.72
N LEU A 135 10.70 -9.55 9.70
CA LEU A 135 10.26 -9.76 11.08
C LEU A 135 9.79 -8.45 11.72
N SER A 136 10.63 -7.41 11.69
CA SER A 136 10.29 -6.10 12.26
C SER A 136 9.01 -5.52 11.64
N LYS A 137 8.89 -5.53 10.32
CA LYS A 137 7.70 -5.00 9.63
C LYS A 137 6.42 -5.68 10.09
N ARG A 138 6.37 -7.02 10.08
CA ARG A 138 5.14 -7.74 10.46
C ARG A 138 4.74 -7.49 11.91
N HIS A 139 5.73 -7.40 12.81
CA HIS A 139 5.46 -7.08 14.20
C HIS A 139 4.89 -5.66 14.36
N LEU A 140 5.52 -4.68 13.72
CA LEU A 140 5.13 -3.27 13.81
C LEU A 140 3.79 -2.99 13.12
N PHE A 141 3.47 -3.69 12.04
CA PHE A 141 2.15 -3.61 11.40
C PHE A 141 1.05 -4.09 12.36
N ASP A 142 1.21 -5.27 12.98
CA ASP A 142 0.24 -5.81 13.94
C ASP A 142 0.10 -4.92 15.18
N GLU A 143 1.22 -4.39 15.70
CA GLU A 143 1.20 -3.47 16.84
C GLU A 143 0.45 -2.18 16.51
N ALA A 144 0.77 -1.53 15.40
CA ALA A 144 0.10 -0.29 14.97
C ALA A 144 -1.39 -0.52 14.70
N ALA A 145 -1.75 -1.66 14.07
CA ALA A 145 -3.13 -2.04 13.83
C ALA A 145 -3.92 -2.15 15.14
N ARG A 146 -3.39 -2.87 16.13
CA ARG A 146 -4.01 -3.03 17.45
C ARG A 146 -4.10 -1.73 18.22
N ARG A 147 -3.02 -0.94 18.22
CA ARG A 147 -2.98 0.37 18.89
C ARG A 147 -4.01 1.34 18.32
N GLY A 148 -4.16 1.35 17.00
CA GLY A 148 -5.08 2.23 16.29
C GLY A 148 -6.52 1.74 16.25
N GLY A 149 -6.79 0.52 16.73
CA GLY A 149 -8.12 -0.10 16.67
C GLY A 149 -8.59 -0.30 15.23
N TYR A 150 -7.73 -0.85 14.38
CA TYR A 150 -8.06 -1.20 13.00
C TYR A 150 -8.56 -2.64 12.93
N ASP A 151 -9.51 -2.88 12.03
CA ASP A 151 -10.14 -4.18 11.82
C ASP A 151 -9.33 -5.06 10.85
N ALA A 152 -8.56 -4.43 9.95
CA ALA A 152 -7.74 -5.10 8.95
C ALA A 152 -6.45 -4.32 8.59
N VAL A 153 -5.48 -5.05 8.03
CA VAL A 153 -4.20 -4.54 7.49
C VAL A 153 -3.98 -5.07 6.08
#